data_AF-A0A2V8KNP6-F1
#
_entry.id   AF-A0A2V8KNP6-F1
#
_cell.length_a   1.000
_cell.length_b   1.000
_cell.length_c   1.000
_cell.angle_alpha   90.00
_cell.angle_beta   90.00
_cell.angle_gamma   90.00
#
_symmetry.space_group_name_H-M   'P 1'
#
loop_
_entity.id
_entity.type
_entity.pdbx_description
1 polymer ?
#
loop_
_entity_poly.entity_id
_entity_poly.type
_entity_poly.pdbx_seq_one_letter_code
_entity_poly.pdbx_strand_id
1 'polypeptide(L)'
;MKGNGGVALIFALLVLSFITIVGGALLTTATIDIWISDNHKTAIQSLYLAEAGIDQAREVLRTSSSTPTELLTSAAGPDGQLLTSADLATLLDGDDQPLIPGRYYVWLRNDNADGMASKTDTNDVLTLLGFGQIGTTSKVIEVTIQKGKFPSLPGTDTQTDPRLTTVSGLESLVSSLTKNATDLYNPPVGGIQAIGNYGSATNYKVAVVNGDVVLGPGSGYGILLTRGTVQVVGNFTWNGLILIIGQGILTWNSGTAGTIYGGLFMAQTRAADGSILPTLGNVAADLTPAAIFYDAAAITAASRSFPYNPIAVKER
;
A
#
# COMPACT_ATOMS: atom_id res chain seq x y z
N MET A 1 57.07 50.89 58.65
CA MET A 1 56.60 49.86 57.70
C MET A 1 55.07 49.93 57.60
N LYS A 2 54.51 50.83 56.79
CA LYS A 2 53.06 50.95 56.53
C LYS A 2 52.91 51.48 55.10
N GLY A 3 52.48 50.62 54.17
CA GLY A 3 52.32 50.96 52.75
C GLY A 3 51.85 49.80 51.85
N ASN A 4 52.13 48.55 52.20
CA ASN A 4 51.88 47.41 51.30
C ASN A 4 50.48 46.78 51.42
N GLY A 5 49.68 47.15 52.44
CA GLY A 5 48.34 46.58 52.66
C GLY A 5 47.26 47.11 51.70
N GLY A 6 47.37 48.38 51.27
CA GLY A 6 46.39 49.00 50.37
C GLY A 6 46.48 48.47 48.94
N VAL A 7 47.71 48.28 48.42
CA VAL A 7 47.95 47.72 47.08
C VAL A 7 47.51 46.26 47.01
N ALA A 8 47.80 45.45 48.03
CA ALA A 8 47.34 44.06 48.11
C ALA A 8 45.80 43.94 48.09
N LEU A 9 45.09 44.85 48.77
CA LEU A 9 43.62 44.90 48.75
C LEU A 9 43.09 45.27 47.35
N ILE A 10 43.70 46.25 46.68
CA ILE A 10 43.31 46.64 45.32
C ILE A 10 43.51 45.48 44.34
N PHE A 11 44.65 44.77 44.41
CA PHE A 11 44.88 43.58 43.59
C PHE A 11 43.89 42.46 43.88
N ALA A 12 43.59 42.19 45.15
CA ALA A 12 42.60 41.19 45.53
C ALA A 12 41.20 41.54 45.00
N LEU A 13 40.80 42.81 45.06
CA LEU A 13 39.53 43.30 44.51
C LEU A 13 39.48 43.24 42.99
N LEU A 14 40.59 43.52 42.30
CA LEU A 14 40.67 43.45 40.85
C LEU A 14 40.60 42.00 40.36
N VAL A 15 41.28 41.08 41.05
CA VAL A 15 41.17 39.64 40.77
C VAL A 15 39.76 39.13 41.06
N LEU A 16 39.14 39.57 42.17
CA LEU A 16 37.78 39.17 42.52
C LEU A 16 36.74 39.70 41.52
N SER A 17 36.88 40.95 41.08
CA SER A 17 35.99 41.52 40.06
C SER A 17 36.13 40.81 38.73
N PHE A 18 37.37 40.47 38.34
CA PHE A 18 37.64 39.67 37.15
C PHE A 18 36.99 38.28 37.24
N ILE A 19 37.17 37.57 38.36
CA ILE A 19 36.54 36.25 38.59
C ILE A 19 35.01 36.36 38.59
N THR A 20 34.45 37.42 39.15
CA THR A 20 32.99 37.64 39.17
C THR A 20 32.43 37.84 37.76
N ILE A 21 33.13 38.61 36.92
CA ILE A 21 32.74 38.81 35.52
C ILE A 21 32.82 37.49 34.74
N VAL A 22 33.92 36.74 34.90
CA VAL A 22 34.10 35.43 34.24
C VAL A 22 33.07 34.42 34.72
N GLY A 23 32.83 34.34 36.04
CA GLY A 23 31.83 33.45 36.63
C GLY A 23 30.42 33.79 36.16
N GLY A 24 30.07 35.09 36.11
CA GLY A 24 28.81 35.56 35.55
C GLY A 24 28.63 35.17 34.09
N ALA A 25 29.67 35.38 33.27
CA ALA A 25 29.67 35.02 31.85
C ALA A 25 29.45 33.51 31.65
N LEU A 26 30.15 32.66 32.41
CA LEU A 26 29.97 31.20 32.35
C LEU A 26 28.56 30.75 32.75
N LEU A 27 27.97 31.37 33.78
CA LEU A 27 26.59 31.08 34.18
C LEU A 27 25.58 31.49 33.10
N THR A 28 25.80 32.64 32.44
CA THR A 28 24.94 33.06 31.34
C THR A 28 25.06 32.13 30.13
N THR A 29 26.27 31.68 29.79
CA THR A 29 26.49 30.69 28.71
C THR A 29 25.78 29.37 29.05
N ALA A 30 25.98 28.83 30.25
CA ALA A 30 25.34 27.60 30.67
C ALA A 30 23.80 27.73 30.68
N THR A 31 23.28 28.89 31.07
CA THR A 31 21.84 29.16 30.99
C THR A 31 21.38 29.07 29.54
N ILE A 32 22.00 29.82 28.62
CA ILE A 32 21.64 29.81 27.18
C ILE A 32 21.67 28.38 26.60
N ASP A 33 22.69 27.58 26.91
CA ASP A 33 22.79 26.20 26.44
C ASP A 33 21.63 25.32 26.93
N ILE A 34 21.16 25.52 28.17
CA ILE A 34 19.98 24.83 28.71
C ILE A 34 18.73 25.24 27.92
N TRP A 35 18.52 26.53 27.67
CA TRP A 35 17.36 27.00 26.88
C TRP A 35 17.37 26.44 25.46
N ILE A 36 18.54 26.38 24.81
CA ILE A 36 18.68 25.79 23.47
C ILE A 36 18.37 24.29 23.52
N SER A 37 18.91 23.57 24.49
CA SER A 37 18.68 22.14 24.69
C SER A 37 17.20 21.83 24.93
N ASP A 38 16.54 22.59 25.79
CA ASP A 38 15.12 22.40 26.09
C ASP A 38 14.23 22.72 24.87
N ASN A 39 14.56 23.78 24.12
CA ASN A 39 13.87 24.09 22.86
C ASN A 39 14.04 22.96 21.84
N HIS A 40 15.26 22.44 21.67
CA HIS A 40 15.53 21.34 20.76
C HIS A 40 14.78 20.05 21.18
N LYS A 41 14.84 19.70 22.47
CA LYS A 41 14.15 18.54 23.01
C LYS A 41 12.65 18.64 22.81
N THR A 42 12.07 19.80 23.12
CA THR A 42 10.64 20.05 22.94
C THR A 42 10.24 19.95 21.47
N ALA A 43 11.04 20.49 20.55
CA ALA A 43 10.79 20.38 19.11
C ALA A 43 10.82 18.92 18.61
N ILE A 44 11.80 18.12 19.05
CA ILE A 44 11.84 16.68 18.73
C ILE A 44 10.62 15.96 19.30
N GLN A 45 10.25 16.23 20.55
CA GLN A 45 9.11 15.57 21.18
C GLN A 45 7.80 15.92 20.50
N SER A 46 7.60 17.19 20.10
CA SER A 46 6.46 17.61 19.28
C SER A 46 6.44 16.90 17.92
N LEU A 47 7.60 16.72 17.27
CA LEU A 47 7.67 15.97 16.01
C LEU A 47 7.25 14.51 16.20
N TYR A 48 7.76 13.83 17.23
CA TYR A 48 7.37 12.44 17.53
C TYR A 48 5.88 12.30 17.87
N LEU A 49 5.26 13.30 18.50
CA LEU A 49 3.81 13.31 18.72
C LEU A 49 3.04 13.42 17.39
N ALA A 50 3.52 14.24 16.45
CA ALA A 50 2.92 14.34 15.12
C ALA A 50 3.01 13.00 14.36
N GLU A 51 4.18 12.35 14.38
CA GLU A 51 4.39 11.03 13.76
C GLU A 51 3.49 9.96 14.38
N ALA A 52 3.42 9.92 15.72
CA ALA A 52 2.53 9.00 16.42
C ALA A 52 1.05 9.21 16.04
N GLY A 53 0.66 10.48 15.80
CA GLY A 53 -0.65 10.81 15.26
C GLY A 53 -0.89 10.23 13.88
N ILE A 54 0.05 10.41 12.95
CA ILE A 54 -0.06 9.82 11.60
C ILE A 54 -0.20 8.29 11.66
N ASP A 55 0.58 7.62 12.50
CA ASP A 55 0.49 6.16 12.63
C ASP A 55 -0.84 5.71 13.23
N GLN A 56 -1.34 6.41 14.25
CA GLN A 56 -2.69 6.13 14.77
C GLN A 56 -3.76 6.39 13.70
N ALA A 57 -3.65 7.48 12.93
CA ALA A 57 -4.62 7.82 11.89
C ALA A 57 -4.67 6.76 10.80
N ARG A 58 -3.52 6.24 10.37
CA ARG A 58 -3.45 5.14 9.41
C ARG A 58 -4.15 3.87 9.93
N GLU A 59 -4.05 3.59 11.22
CA GLU A 59 -4.77 2.45 11.84
C GLU A 59 -6.28 2.69 11.95
N VAL A 60 -6.71 3.91 12.29
CA VAL A 60 -8.13 4.31 12.27
C VAL A 60 -8.70 4.15 10.86
N LEU A 61 -7.98 4.60 9.83
CA LEU A 61 -8.39 4.45 8.44
C LEU A 61 -8.43 2.98 7.99
N ARG A 62 -7.46 2.16 8.41
CA ARG A 62 -7.42 0.72 8.11
C ARG A 62 -8.61 -0.03 8.73
N THR A 63 -9.03 0.35 9.93
CA THR A 63 -10.13 -0.29 10.65
C THR A 63 -11.50 0.28 10.31
N SER A 64 -11.55 1.40 9.60
CA SER A 64 -12.78 2.02 9.12
C SER A 64 -13.45 1.21 8.00
N SER A 65 -14.77 1.09 8.07
CA SER A 65 -15.59 0.54 6.99
C SER A 65 -15.97 1.56 5.93
N SER A 66 -15.75 2.85 6.19
CA SER A 66 -16.09 3.96 5.30
C SER A 66 -15.13 4.07 4.13
N THR A 67 -15.65 4.49 2.99
CA THR A 67 -14.87 4.88 1.81
C THR A 67 -14.13 6.20 2.05
N PRO A 68 -13.05 6.48 1.29
CA PRO A 68 -12.37 7.78 1.33
C PRO A 68 -13.33 8.98 1.19
N THR A 69 -14.28 8.90 0.25
CA THR A 69 -15.29 9.97 0.04
C THR A 69 -16.19 10.18 1.26
N GLU A 70 -16.63 9.10 1.92
CA GLU A 70 -17.43 9.20 3.15
C GLU A 70 -16.62 9.79 4.32
N LEU A 71 -15.35 9.40 4.45
CA LEU A 71 -14.44 9.94 5.47
C LEU A 71 -14.17 11.42 5.26
N LEU A 72 -13.91 11.85 4.02
CA LEU A 72 -13.75 13.26 3.67
C LEU A 72 -15.04 14.05 3.92
N THR A 73 -16.20 13.45 3.67
CA THR A 73 -17.48 14.08 3.98
C THR A 73 -17.71 14.27 5.47
N SER A 74 -17.29 13.31 6.30
CA SER A 74 -17.33 13.45 7.75
C SER A 74 -16.31 14.48 8.25
N ALA A 75 -15.14 14.58 7.62
CA ALA A 75 -14.09 15.51 8.00
C ALA A 75 -14.47 16.98 7.68
N ALA A 76 -15.21 17.21 6.59
CA ALA A 76 -15.64 18.54 6.13
C ALA A 76 -16.68 19.25 7.01
N GLY A 77 -17.09 18.64 8.12
CA GLY A 77 -17.97 19.30 9.08
C GLY A 77 -19.33 19.78 8.52
N PRO A 78 -20.00 20.69 9.26
CA PRO A 78 -21.30 21.25 8.92
C PRO A 78 -21.37 22.08 7.63
N ASP A 79 -20.32 22.81 7.26
CA ASP A 79 -20.30 23.65 6.05
C ASP A 79 -20.08 22.81 4.77
N GLY A 80 -19.57 21.58 4.94
CA GLY A 80 -19.37 20.61 3.89
C GLY A 80 -18.20 20.92 2.95
N GLN A 81 -17.29 21.79 3.36
CA GLN A 81 -16.02 22.13 2.69
C GLN A 81 -14.85 21.63 3.54
N LEU A 82 -13.75 21.26 2.89
CA LEU A 82 -12.52 20.91 3.61
C LEU A 82 -11.57 22.10 3.64
N LEU A 83 -11.04 22.41 4.81
CA LEU A 83 -9.98 23.39 4.96
C LEU A 83 -8.66 22.85 4.38
N THR A 84 -7.97 23.71 3.65
CA THR A 84 -6.65 23.40 3.07
C THR A 84 -5.48 23.96 3.89
N SER A 85 -5.80 24.60 5.04
CA SER A 85 -4.80 25.14 5.96
C SER A 85 -3.90 24.04 6.52
N ALA A 86 -2.67 24.42 6.86
CA ALA A 86 -1.74 23.59 7.62
C ALA A 86 -1.39 24.22 8.97
N ASP A 87 -2.19 25.20 9.41
CA ASP A 87 -2.07 25.85 10.71
C ASP A 87 -3.09 25.27 11.69
N LEU A 88 -2.61 24.84 12.86
CA LEU A 88 -3.45 24.16 13.86
C LEU A 88 -4.55 25.06 14.40
N ALA A 89 -4.24 26.34 14.66
CA ALA A 89 -5.23 27.26 15.22
C ALA A 89 -6.37 27.50 14.23
N THR A 90 -6.03 27.72 12.96
CA THR A 90 -7.01 27.88 11.87
C THR A 90 -7.92 26.65 11.72
N LEU A 91 -7.37 25.44 11.84
CA LEU A 91 -8.15 24.20 11.75
C LEU A 91 -9.04 23.97 12.98
N LEU A 92 -8.60 24.38 14.17
CA LEU A 92 -9.38 24.29 15.40
C LEU A 92 -10.49 25.34 15.49
N ASP A 93 -10.28 26.52 14.91
CA ASP A 93 -11.28 27.59 14.81
C ASP A 93 -12.27 27.35 13.66
N GLY A 94 -11.93 26.43 12.75
CA GLY A 94 -12.78 25.96 11.67
C GLY A 94 -13.84 24.96 12.11
N ASP A 95 -14.64 24.48 11.16
CA ASP A 95 -15.70 23.50 11.40
C ASP A 95 -15.31 22.06 11.00
N ASP A 96 -14.20 21.90 10.25
CA ASP A 96 -13.55 20.64 9.96
C ASP A 96 -13.33 19.79 11.23
N GLN A 97 -13.75 18.54 11.18
CA GLN A 97 -13.62 17.61 12.28
C GLN A 97 -12.27 16.87 12.19
N PRO A 98 -11.43 16.91 13.25
CA PRO A 98 -10.20 16.14 13.26
C PRO A 98 -10.52 14.64 13.24
N LEU A 99 -9.76 13.87 12.44
CA LEU A 99 -9.80 12.42 12.45
C LEU A 99 -9.37 11.86 13.82
N ILE A 100 -8.39 12.52 14.44
CA ILE A 100 -7.96 12.23 15.81
C ILE A 100 -7.89 13.54 16.59
N PRO A 101 -8.75 13.75 17.59
CA PRO A 101 -8.60 14.85 18.55
C PRO A 101 -7.75 14.44 19.76
N GLY A 102 -7.09 15.41 20.40
CA GLY A 102 -6.53 15.24 21.74
C GLY A 102 -5.04 15.57 21.87
N ARG A 103 -4.24 14.60 22.33
CA ARG A 103 -2.83 14.81 22.71
C ARG A 103 -1.94 15.21 21.53
N TYR A 104 -2.30 14.69 20.37
CA TYR A 104 -1.90 15.15 19.06
C TYR A 104 -3.18 15.21 18.25
N TYR A 105 -3.15 15.98 17.17
CA TYR A 105 -4.29 16.08 16.29
C TYR A 105 -3.94 15.57 14.91
N VAL A 106 -4.91 14.96 14.24
CA VAL A 106 -4.77 14.61 12.83
C VAL A 106 -5.99 15.06 12.05
N TRP A 107 -5.77 15.85 11.01
CA TRP A 107 -6.80 16.19 10.04
C TRP A 107 -6.64 15.36 8.78
N LEU A 108 -7.78 15.09 8.16
CA LEU A 108 -7.89 14.38 6.90
C LEU A 108 -8.34 15.36 5.82
N ARG A 109 -7.69 15.34 4.67
CA ARG A 109 -8.14 16.04 3.46
C ARG A 109 -7.83 15.22 2.22
N ASN A 110 -8.36 15.66 1.09
CA ASN A 110 -8.15 14.96 -0.18
C ASN A 110 -6.77 15.25 -0.77
N ASP A 111 -6.33 14.44 -1.73
CA ASP A 111 -5.09 14.65 -2.44
C ASP A 111 -5.15 15.82 -3.42
N ASN A 112 -4.02 16.14 -4.04
CA ASN A 112 -3.95 17.23 -5.01
C ASN A 112 -4.54 16.85 -6.38
N ALA A 113 -4.66 15.55 -6.70
CA ALA A 113 -5.17 15.10 -7.99
C ALA A 113 -6.69 15.31 -8.09
N ASP A 114 -7.41 15.03 -7.01
CA ASP A 114 -8.85 15.26 -6.88
C ASP A 114 -9.19 16.66 -6.34
N GLY A 115 -8.17 17.37 -5.85
CA GLY A 115 -8.24 18.71 -5.29
C GLY A 115 -8.43 18.68 -3.77
N MET A 116 -7.54 19.34 -3.03
CA MET A 116 -7.44 19.18 -1.57
C MET A 116 -8.71 19.53 -0.78
N ALA A 117 -9.58 20.40 -1.32
CA ALA A 117 -10.85 20.79 -0.72
C ALA A 117 -12.05 19.91 -1.17
N SER A 118 -11.85 19.07 -2.20
CA SER A 118 -12.88 18.18 -2.74
C SER A 118 -13.16 17.05 -1.77
N LYS A 119 -14.43 16.71 -1.56
CA LYS A 119 -14.83 15.52 -0.78
C LYS A 119 -14.88 14.25 -1.62
N THR A 120 -14.88 14.37 -2.94
CA THR A 120 -14.92 13.25 -3.86
C THR A 120 -13.50 12.76 -4.10
N ASP A 121 -13.23 11.52 -3.71
CA ASP A 121 -11.97 10.80 -3.95
C ASP A 121 -12.19 9.78 -5.08
N THR A 122 -11.28 9.76 -6.06
CA THR A 122 -11.37 8.90 -7.24
C THR A 122 -10.25 7.86 -7.33
N ASN A 123 -9.27 7.91 -6.42
CA ASN A 123 -8.02 7.16 -6.55
C ASN A 123 -7.56 6.46 -5.25
N ASP A 124 -8.35 6.51 -4.18
CA ASP A 124 -8.06 6.00 -2.83
C ASP A 124 -6.79 6.62 -2.20
N VAL A 125 -6.47 7.87 -2.55
CA VAL A 125 -5.31 8.62 -2.05
C VAL A 125 -5.79 9.80 -1.20
N LEU A 126 -5.34 9.83 0.05
CA LEU A 126 -5.71 10.85 1.02
C LEU A 126 -4.47 11.56 1.56
N THR A 127 -4.67 12.74 2.14
CA THR A 127 -3.62 13.49 2.84
C THR A 127 -3.96 13.64 4.31
N LEU A 128 -3.03 13.23 5.17
CA LEU A 128 -3.09 13.41 6.62
C LEU A 128 -2.21 14.58 7.05
N LEU A 129 -2.72 15.43 7.95
CA LEU A 129 -1.95 16.47 8.62
C LEU A 129 -1.90 16.16 10.11
N GLY A 130 -0.74 15.67 10.57
CA GLY A 130 -0.48 15.37 11.96
C GLY A 130 0.18 16.54 12.68
N PHE A 131 -0.36 16.92 13.83
CA PHE A 131 0.10 18.01 14.67
C PHE A 131 0.50 17.50 16.04
N GLY A 132 1.75 17.72 16.42
CA GLY A 132 2.24 17.48 17.77
C GLY A 132 2.56 18.80 18.47
N GLN A 133 1.97 19.01 19.64
CA GLN A 133 2.10 20.25 20.39
C GLN A 133 2.56 19.98 21.83
N ILE A 134 3.58 20.71 22.27
CA ILE A 134 4.06 20.72 23.66
C ILE A 134 4.26 22.17 24.07
N GLY A 135 3.44 22.64 25.01
CA GLY A 135 3.39 24.06 25.37
C GLY A 135 3.05 24.91 24.15
N THR A 136 3.90 25.88 23.82
CA THR A 136 3.75 26.75 22.65
C THR A 136 4.46 26.22 21.40
N THR A 137 5.21 25.12 21.50
CA THR A 137 5.94 24.53 20.38
C THR A 137 5.05 23.54 19.64
N SER A 138 4.82 23.79 18.35
CA SER A 138 4.06 22.90 17.46
C SER A 138 4.93 22.40 16.32
N LYS A 139 4.71 21.16 15.90
CA LYS A 139 5.32 20.54 14.72
C LYS A 139 4.23 19.87 13.88
N VAL A 140 4.37 19.97 12.56
CA VAL A 140 3.38 19.49 11.60
C VAL A 140 4.04 18.56 10.60
N ILE A 141 3.41 17.41 10.37
CA ILE A 141 3.80 16.48 9.32
C ILE A 141 2.59 16.28 8.41
N GLU A 142 2.82 16.46 7.12
CA GLU A 142 1.87 16.15 6.08
C GLU A 142 2.27 14.83 5.41
N VAL A 143 1.35 13.87 5.35
CA VAL A 143 1.59 12.56 4.75
C VAL A 143 0.50 12.25 3.74
N THR A 144 0.91 12.03 2.49
CA THR A 144 0.02 11.46 1.47
C THR A 144 0.06 9.95 1.60
N ILE A 145 -1.12 9.35 1.74
CA ILE A 145 -1.32 7.92 1.95
C ILE A 145 -2.18 7.33 0.84
N GLN A 146 -1.92 6.08 0.48
CA GLN A 146 -2.73 5.33 -0.48
C GLN A 146 -3.22 4.04 0.14
N LYS A 147 -4.49 3.70 -0.08
CA LYS A 147 -5.04 2.42 0.36
C LYS A 147 -4.45 1.27 -0.46
N GLY A 148 -3.94 0.24 0.20
CA GLY A 148 -3.66 -1.02 -0.50
C GLY A 148 -4.96 -1.63 -1.04
N LYS A 149 -4.89 -2.27 -2.20
CA LYS A 149 -6.00 -3.03 -2.77
C LYS A 149 -5.49 -4.23 -3.55
N PHE A 150 -6.35 -5.21 -3.75
CA PHE A 150 -6.08 -6.21 -4.79
C PHE A 150 -6.01 -5.50 -6.14
N PRO A 151 -5.18 -5.99 -7.08
CA PRO A 151 -5.25 -5.53 -8.46
C PRO A 151 -6.70 -5.64 -8.93
N SER A 152 -7.29 -4.54 -9.36
CA SER A 152 -8.67 -4.56 -9.85
C SER A 152 -8.76 -5.43 -11.10
N LEU A 153 -9.90 -6.09 -11.26
CA LEU A 153 -10.20 -6.84 -12.46
C LEU A 153 -10.44 -5.86 -13.62
N PRO A 154 -10.14 -6.24 -14.88
CA PRO A 154 -10.43 -5.40 -16.03
C PRO A 154 -11.90 -4.93 -16.04
N GLY A 155 -12.12 -3.62 -16.13
CA GLY A 155 -13.44 -3.03 -16.40
C GLY A 155 -14.27 -2.53 -15.21
N THR A 156 -13.74 -2.49 -13.98
CA THR A 156 -14.51 -2.00 -12.80
C THR A 156 -13.85 -0.88 -12.00
N ASP A 157 -12.58 -0.54 -12.25
CA ASP A 157 -11.86 0.56 -11.59
C ASP A 157 -10.70 1.07 -12.49
N THR A 158 -10.33 2.34 -12.39
CA THR A 158 -9.31 3.04 -13.20
C THR A 158 -7.86 2.72 -12.82
N GLN A 159 -7.63 1.97 -11.73
CA GLN A 159 -6.29 1.65 -11.23
C GLN A 159 -6.04 0.13 -11.16
N THR A 160 -6.26 -0.55 -12.29
CA THR A 160 -5.81 -1.94 -12.51
C THR A 160 -4.31 -1.96 -12.75
N ASP A 161 -3.59 -3.02 -12.37
CA ASP A 161 -2.22 -3.24 -12.88
C ASP A 161 -2.34 -3.24 -14.42
N PRO A 162 -1.75 -2.26 -15.14
CA PRO A 162 -1.89 -2.16 -16.59
C PRO A 162 -1.43 -3.43 -17.31
N ARG A 163 -0.60 -4.24 -16.64
CA ARG A 163 -0.15 -5.51 -17.16
C ARG A 163 -1.26 -6.56 -17.26
N LEU A 164 -2.31 -6.48 -16.47
CA LEU A 164 -3.38 -7.48 -16.43
C LEU A 164 -4.59 -7.12 -17.31
N THR A 165 -4.66 -5.86 -17.78
CA THR A 165 -5.77 -5.34 -18.58
C THR A 165 -5.45 -5.15 -20.05
N THR A 166 -4.18 -5.30 -20.43
CA THR A 166 -3.72 -5.16 -21.81
C THR A 166 -3.13 -6.47 -22.32
N VAL A 167 -3.30 -6.72 -23.61
CA VAL A 167 -2.68 -7.89 -24.27
C VAL A 167 -1.16 -7.85 -24.10
N SER A 168 -0.53 -6.71 -24.40
CA SER A 168 0.93 -6.53 -24.26
C SER A 168 1.44 -6.81 -22.84
N GLY A 169 0.70 -6.33 -21.84
CA GLY A 169 1.00 -6.56 -20.43
C GLY A 169 1.01 -8.03 -20.03
N LEU A 170 -0.02 -8.76 -20.45
CA LEU A 170 -0.19 -10.17 -20.16
C LEU A 170 0.80 -11.04 -20.94
N GLU A 171 1.12 -10.68 -22.19
CA GLU A 171 2.18 -11.32 -22.97
C GLU A 171 3.55 -11.12 -22.31
N SER A 172 3.79 -9.98 -21.68
CA SER A 172 5.02 -9.72 -20.91
C SER A 172 5.09 -10.56 -19.63
N LEU A 173 3.96 -10.76 -18.93
CA LEU A 173 3.84 -11.68 -17.81
C LEU A 173 4.16 -13.12 -18.24
N VAL A 174 3.55 -13.57 -19.34
CA VAL A 174 3.82 -14.89 -19.94
C VAL A 174 5.30 -15.06 -20.24
N SER A 175 5.93 -14.11 -20.93
CA SER A 175 7.36 -14.18 -21.25
C SER A 175 8.23 -14.30 -19.99
N SER A 176 7.87 -13.59 -18.93
CA SER A 176 8.59 -13.64 -17.65
C SER A 176 8.45 -15.00 -16.96
N LEU A 177 7.25 -15.58 -16.97
CA LEU A 177 7.01 -16.91 -16.41
C LEU A 177 7.71 -18.01 -17.23
N THR A 178 7.63 -17.95 -18.56
CA THR A 178 8.31 -18.90 -19.46
C THR A 178 9.81 -18.97 -19.21
N LYS A 179 10.47 -17.83 -18.97
CA LYS A 179 11.91 -17.77 -18.69
C LYS A 179 12.31 -18.46 -17.38
N ASN A 180 11.39 -18.51 -16.41
CA ASN A 180 11.63 -19.06 -15.08
C ASN A 180 10.86 -20.38 -14.84
N ALA A 181 10.29 -20.95 -15.90
CA ALA A 181 9.51 -22.17 -15.81
C ALA A 181 10.40 -23.35 -15.41
N THR A 182 9.88 -24.21 -14.52
CA THR A 182 10.53 -25.49 -14.22
C THR A 182 10.42 -26.42 -15.42
N ASP A 183 9.25 -26.46 -16.05
CA ASP A 183 8.99 -27.27 -17.23
C ASP A 183 8.30 -26.40 -18.30
N LEU A 184 8.83 -26.46 -19.52
CA LEU A 184 8.27 -25.80 -20.70
C LEU A 184 7.84 -26.86 -21.72
N TYR A 185 6.54 -26.90 -22.01
CA TYR A 185 5.94 -27.82 -22.98
C TYR A 185 5.56 -27.08 -24.25
N ASN A 186 5.99 -27.63 -25.39
CA ASN A 186 5.70 -27.10 -26.73
C ASN A 186 5.04 -28.21 -27.56
N PRO A 187 3.77 -28.55 -27.29
CA PRO A 187 3.07 -29.54 -28.11
C PRO A 187 3.04 -29.09 -29.58
N PRO A 188 3.06 -30.03 -30.54
CA PRO A 188 2.91 -29.69 -31.96
C PRO A 188 1.56 -29.01 -32.21
N VAL A 189 1.41 -28.33 -33.35
CA VAL A 189 0.16 -27.66 -33.73
C VAL A 189 -1.00 -28.68 -33.73
N GLY A 190 -2.06 -28.39 -32.99
CA GLY A 190 -3.20 -29.29 -32.76
C GLY A 190 -2.93 -30.44 -31.78
N GLY A 191 -1.74 -30.51 -31.19
CA GLY A 191 -1.39 -31.44 -30.11
C GLY A 191 -1.80 -30.91 -28.74
N ILE A 192 -2.10 -31.83 -27.82
CA ILE A 192 -2.48 -31.54 -26.44
C ILE A 192 -1.43 -32.10 -25.47
N GLN A 193 -1.01 -31.29 -24.50
CA GLN A 193 -0.10 -31.74 -23.44
C GLN A 193 -0.89 -32.39 -22.30
N ALA A 194 -0.58 -33.63 -21.94
CA ALA A 194 -1.17 -34.28 -20.77
C ALA A 194 -0.36 -34.02 -19.49
N ILE A 195 -1.03 -33.62 -18.41
CA ILE A 195 -0.45 -33.45 -17.07
C ILE A 195 -1.33 -34.18 -16.05
N GLY A 196 -0.81 -35.28 -15.51
CA GLY A 196 -1.41 -35.98 -14.37
C GLY A 196 -0.86 -35.46 -13.05
N ASN A 197 0.04 -36.23 -12.42
CA ASN A 197 0.74 -35.77 -11.21
C ASN A 197 1.85 -34.77 -11.55
N TYR A 198 1.87 -33.64 -10.83
CA TYR A 198 2.85 -32.58 -11.10
C TYR A 198 3.28 -31.83 -9.81
N GLY A 199 4.56 -31.90 -9.47
CA GLY A 199 5.05 -31.33 -8.20
C GLY A 199 4.52 -32.08 -6.97
N SER A 200 4.69 -31.48 -5.79
CA SER A 200 4.20 -32.01 -4.50
C SER A 200 4.09 -30.89 -3.46
N ALA A 201 3.48 -31.18 -2.30
CA ALA A 201 3.38 -30.23 -1.18
C ALA A 201 4.74 -29.75 -0.64
N THR A 202 5.83 -30.46 -0.92
CA THR A 202 7.21 -30.07 -0.55
C THR A 202 8.05 -29.61 -1.74
N ASN A 203 7.50 -29.62 -2.96
CA ASN A 203 8.20 -29.22 -4.18
C ASN A 203 7.20 -28.66 -5.21
N TYR A 204 6.93 -27.36 -5.09
CA TYR A 204 6.08 -26.60 -6.02
C TYR A 204 6.84 -26.32 -7.31
N LYS A 205 6.19 -26.48 -8.47
CA LYS A 205 6.81 -26.31 -9.78
C LYS A 205 6.04 -25.30 -10.65
N VAL A 206 6.70 -24.77 -11.69
CA VAL A 206 6.08 -23.88 -12.68
C VAL A 206 6.03 -24.59 -14.03
N ALA A 207 4.83 -24.95 -14.50
CA ALA A 207 4.59 -25.50 -15.82
C ALA A 207 4.14 -24.39 -16.78
N VAL A 208 4.77 -24.31 -17.95
CA VAL A 208 4.30 -23.47 -19.05
C VAL A 208 3.99 -24.36 -20.26
N VAL A 209 2.76 -24.29 -20.77
CA VAL A 209 2.30 -25.05 -21.93
C VAL A 209 1.98 -24.09 -23.07
N ASN A 210 2.82 -24.10 -24.11
CA ASN A 210 2.63 -23.33 -25.34
C ASN A 210 1.66 -24.04 -26.31
N GLY A 211 0.46 -24.34 -25.84
CA GLY A 211 -0.59 -25.02 -26.58
C GLY A 211 -1.72 -25.45 -25.66
N ASP A 212 -2.52 -26.41 -26.10
CA ASP A 212 -3.61 -26.97 -25.32
C ASP A 212 -3.06 -27.93 -24.25
N VAL A 213 -3.76 -28.04 -23.12
CA VAL A 213 -3.41 -28.95 -22.02
C VAL A 213 -4.61 -29.76 -21.56
N VAL A 214 -4.38 -31.02 -21.25
CA VAL A 214 -5.32 -31.87 -20.52
C VAL A 214 -4.75 -32.18 -19.13
N LEU A 215 -5.52 -31.82 -18.09
CA LEU A 215 -5.19 -32.02 -16.69
C LEU A 215 -5.97 -33.20 -16.13
N GLY A 216 -5.26 -34.14 -15.51
CA GLY A 216 -5.83 -35.24 -14.74
C GLY A 216 -5.89 -36.60 -15.46
N PRO A 217 -6.27 -37.66 -14.70
CA PRO A 217 -6.47 -37.67 -13.25
C PRO A 217 -5.14 -37.50 -12.48
N GLY A 218 -5.21 -36.97 -11.26
CA GLY A 218 -4.02 -36.79 -10.39
C GLY A 218 -4.04 -35.52 -9.54
N SER A 219 -2.87 -35.13 -9.05
CA SER A 219 -2.69 -33.89 -8.26
C SER A 219 -1.54 -33.05 -8.76
N GLY A 220 -1.71 -31.73 -8.74
CA GLY A 220 -0.66 -30.77 -9.07
C GLY A 220 -0.40 -29.71 -8.00
N TYR A 221 0.83 -29.20 -7.94
CA TYR A 221 1.29 -28.17 -6.99
C TYR A 221 2.14 -27.11 -7.69
N GLY A 222 1.72 -25.85 -7.62
CA GLY A 222 2.48 -24.71 -8.13
C GLY A 222 1.73 -23.84 -9.12
N ILE A 223 2.42 -23.39 -10.16
CA ILE A 223 1.86 -22.48 -11.17
C ILE A 223 1.77 -23.23 -12.50
N LEU A 224 0.58 -23.23 -13.09
CA LEU A 224 0.37 -23.67 -14.47
C LEU A 224 0.02 -22.46 -15.32
N LEU A 225 0.76 -22.23 -16.40
CA LEU A 225 0.44 -21.25 -17.43
C LEU A 225 0.18 -21.97 -18.75
N THR A 226 -0.98 -21.75 -19.36
CA THR A 226 -1.37 -22.37 -20.63
C THR A 226 -1.71 -21.30 -21.66
N ARG A 227 -1.24 -21.50 -22.90
CA ARG A 227 -1.47 -20.61 -24.04
C ARG A 227 -2.66 -21.00 -24.90
N GLY A 228 -3.10 -22.26 -24.80
CA GLY A 228 -4.29 -22.78 -25.47
C GLY A 228 -5.45 -23.06 -24.53
N THR A 229 -6.25 -24.05 -24.89
CA THR A 229 -7.38 -24.56 -24.11
C THR A 229 -6.89 -25.42 -22.95
N VAL A 230 -7.49 -25.23 -21.77
CA VAL A 230 -7.34 -26.15 -20.64
C VAL A 230 -8.53 -27.09 -20.61
N GLN A 231 -8.28 -28.39 -20.67
CA GLN A 231 -9.27 -29.42 -20.41
C GLN A 231 -8.95 -30.10 -19.09
N VAL A 232 -9.92 -30.22 -18.19
CA VAL A 232 -9.77 -31.00 -16.94
C VAL A 232 -10.60 -32.28 -17.07
N VAL A 233 -9.97 -33.42 -16.77
CA VAL A 233 -10.55 -34.76 -16.90
C VAL A 233 -10.31 -35.59 -15.64
N GLY A 234 -11.30 -36.41 -15.30
CA GLY A 234 -11.27 -37.26 -14.11
C GLY A 234 -11.16 -36.48 -12.80
N ASN A 235 -10.78 -37.18 -11.72
CA ASN A 235 -10.52 -36.52 -10.44
C ASN A 235 -9.16 -35.82 -10.49
N PHE A 236 -9.17 -34.49 -10.49
CA PHE A 236 -7.97 -33.67 -10.48
C PHE A 236 -8.00 -32.62 -9.37
N THR A 237 -6.88 -32.50 -8.65
CA THR A 237 -6.70 -31.48 -7.62
C THR A 237 -5.48 -30.61 -7.94
N TRP A 238 -5.65 -29.29 -7.99
CA TRP A 238 -4.53 -28.35 -8.15
C TRP A 238 -4.34 -27.51 -6.89
N ASN A 239 -3.13 -27.45 -6.37
CA ASN A 239 -2.75 -26.63 -5.23
C ASN A 239 -1.84 -25.49 -5.72
N GLY A 240 -2.44 -24.34 -6.02
CA GLY A 240 -1.74 -23.17 -6.54
C GLY A 240 -2.51 -22.44 -7.65
N LEU A 241 -1.77 -21.78 -8.54
CA LEU A 241 -2.35 -20.90 -9.55
C LEU A 241 -2.46 -21.60 -10.91
N ILE A 242 -3.58 -21.38 -11.59
CA ILE A 242 -3.77 -21.72 -13.00
C ILE A 242 -4.01 -20.43 -13.77
N LEU A 243 -3.15 -20.16 -14.74
CA LEU A 243 -3.17 -19.00 -15.61
C LEU A 243 -3.46 -19.48 -17.05
N ILE A 244 -4.61 -19.10 -17.60
CA ILE A 244 -5.00 -19.37 -18.97
C ILE A 244 -4.87 -18.06 -19.75
N ILE A 245 -3.66 -17.74 -20.17
CA ILE A 245 -3.34 -16.49 -20.87
C ILE A 245 -2.97 -16.85 -22.30
N GLY A 246 -3.91 -16.68 -23.23
CA GLY A 246 -3.76 -17.14 -24.61
C GLY A 246 -5.12 -17.26 -25.28
N GLN A 247 -5.58 -18.48 -25.55
CA GLN A 247 -6.95 -18.69 -26.06
C GLN A 247 -8.03 -18.43 -24.99
N GLY A 248 -7.71 -18.54 -23.70
CA GLY A 248 -8.64 -18.19 -22.61
C GLY A 248 -9.84 -19.14 -22.46
N ILE A 249 -9.65 -20.42 -22.81
CA ILE A 249 -10.72 -21.44 -22.78
C ILE A 249 -10.43 -22.46 -21.68
N LEU A 250 -11.44 -22.73 -20.84
CA LEU A 250 -11.45 -23.81 -19.85
C LEU A 250 -12.63 -24.74 -20.15
N THR A 251 -12.36 -26.04 -20.20
CA THR A 251 -13.37 -27.09 -20.30
C THR A 251 -13.17 -28.08 -19.15
N TRP A 252 -14.11 -28.12 -18.22
CA TRP A 252 -14.06 -29.02 -17.07
C TRP A 252 -15.12 -30.09 -17.25
N ASN A 253 -14.80 -31.11 -18.04
CA ASN A 253 -15.76 -32.12 -18.43
C ASN A 253 -15.70 -33.37 -17.53
N SER A 254 -16.88 -33.75 -17.03
CA SER A 254 -17.35 -35.09 -16.61
C SER A 254 -17.30 -35.49 -15.12
N GLY A 255 -18.50 -35.62 -14.54
CA GLY A 255 -18.97 -36.72 -13.68
C GLY A 255 -18.29 -37.00 -12.34
N THR A 256 -17.22 -36.28 -12.01
CA THR A 256 -16.29 -36.64 -10.93
C THR A 256 -15.72 -35.40 -10.26
N ALA A 257 -15.37 -35.49 -8.97
CA ALA A 257 -14.98 -34.34 -8.16
C ALA A 257 -13.55 -33.87 -8.47
N GLY A 258 -13.37 -32.59 -8.73
CA GLY A 258 -12.06 -31.95 -8.83
C GLY A 258 -12.07 -30.58 -8.15
N THR A 259 -10.89 -30.12 -7.72
CA THR A 259 -10.79 -28.91 -6.88
C THR A 259 -9.50 -28.15 -7.16
N ILE A 260 -9.61 -26.83 -7.34
CA ILE A 260 -8.45 -25.93 -7.33
C ILE A 260 -8.38 -25.30 -5.94
N TYR A 261 -7.38 -25.67 -5.17
CA TYR A 261 -6.94 -24.97 -3.95
C TYR A 261 -5.97 -23.85 -4.34
N GLY A 262 -6.52 -22.73 -4.81
CA GLY A 262 -5.74 -21.55 -5.22
C GLY A 262 -6.56 -20.63 -6.11
N GLY A 263 -5.96 -20.18 -7.22
CA GLY A 263 -6.55 -19.16 -8.08
C GLY A 263 -6.59 -19.58 -9.55
N LEU A 264 -7.64 -19.15 -10.25
CA LEU A 264 -7.80 -19.29 -11.69
C LEU A 264 -7.83 -17.88 -12.30
N PHE A 265 -6.94 -17.61 -13.24
CA PHE A 265 -6.93 -16.38 -14.03
C PHE A 265 -7.06 -16.73 -15.50
N MET A 266 -7.98 -16.09 -16.21
CA MET A 266 -8.23 -16.34 -17.63
C MET A 266 -8.20 -15.03 -18.39
N ALA A 267 -7.47 -15.00 -19.50
CA ALA A 267 -7.44 -13.87 -20.42
C ALA A 267 -7.21 -14.35 -21.84
N GLN A 268 -8.05 -13.90 -22.77
CA GLN A 268 -7.87 -14.17 -24.18
C GLN A 268 -6.92 -13.12 -24.78
N THR A 269 -5.65 -13.47 -24.96
CA THR A 269 -4.64 -12.65 -25.65
C THR A 269 -4.37 -13.13 -27.08
N ARG A 270 -4.90 -14.30 -27.46
CA ARG A 270 -4.69 -14.92 -28.77
C ARG A 270 -5.99 -15.47 -29.36
N ALA A 271 -6.07 -15.44 -30.69
CA ALA A 271 -7.11 -16.13 -31.43
C ALA A 271 -6.85 -17.65 -31.47
N ALA A 272 -7.83 -18.41 -31.97
CA ALA A 272 -7.75 -19.87 -32.07
C ALA A 272 -6.59 -20.35 -32.98
N ASP A 273 -6.16 -19.53 -33.95
CA ASP A 273 -5.01 -19.80 -34.81
C ASP A 273 -3.65 -19.45 -34.15
N GLY A 274 -3.66 -18.95 -32.91
CA GLY A 274 -2.47 -18.56 -32.15
C GLY A 274 -1.96 -17.15 -32.42
N SER A 275 -2.60 -16.38 -33.32
CA SER A 275 -2.26 -14.97 -33.56
C SER A 275 -2.57 -14.09 -32.34
N ILE A 276 -1.77 -13.05 -32.10
CA ILE A 276 -1.96 -12.11 -30.99
C ILE A 276 -3.14 -11.18 -31.29
N LEU A 277 -4.02 -10.98 -30.33
CA LEU A 277 -5.15 -10.07 -30.45
C LEU A 277 -4.73 -8.61 -30.18
N PRO A 278 -5.35 -7.61 -30.86
CA PRO A 278 -5.07 -6.20 -30.60
C PRO A 278 -5.63 -5.72 -29.24
N THR A 279 -6.68 -6.37 -28.75
CA THR A 279 -7.32 -6.12 -27.44
C THR A 279 -7.69 -7.46 -26.80
N LEU A 280 -7.96 -7.46 -25.50
CA LEU A 280 -8.43 -8.67 -24.82
C LEU A 280 -9.73 -9.18 -25.47
N GLY A 281 -9.79 -10.47 -25.72
CA GLY A 281 -10.99 -11.16 -26.22
C GLY A 281 -11.88 -11.70 -25.09
N ASN A 282 -12.85 -12.52 -25.47
CA ASN A 282 -13.77 -13.15 -24.54
C ASN A 282 -13.20 -14.47 -24.01
N VAL A 283 -13.24 -14.66 -22.70
CA VAL A 283 -12.92 -15.94 -22.08
C VAL A 283 -14.14 -16.86 -22.10
N ALA A 284 -13.91 -18.17 -22.20
CA ALA A 284 -14.97 -19.18 -22.17
C ALA A 284 -14.63 -20.26 -21.13
N ALA A 285 -15.57 -20.54 -20.22
CA ALA A 285 -15.43 -21.61 -19.24
C ALA A 285 -16.68 -22.51 -19.29
N ASP A 286 -16.52 -23.75 -19.75
CA ASP A 286 -17.50 -24.81 -19.56
C ASP A 286 -17.13 -25.58 -18.29
N LEU A 287 -18.00 -25.54 -17.29
CA LEU A 287 -17.73 -26.07 -15.97
C LEU A 287 -18.65 -27.22 -15.58
N THR A 288 -19.45 -27.79 -16.49
CA THR A 288 -20.53 -28.71 -16.11
C THR A 288 -20.07 -29.95 -15.30
N PRO A 289 -20.51 -30.15 -14.03
CA PRO A 289 -21.50 -29.40 -13.23
C PRO A 289 -20.93 -28.41 -12.18
N ALA A 290 -19.61 -28.22 -12.08
CA ALA A 290 -18.97 -27.24 -11.22
C ALA A 290 -19.43 -25.78 -11.51
N ALA A 291 -19.47 -24.95 -10.46
CA ALA A 291 -19.71 -23.51 -10.57
C ALA A 291 -18.49 -22.75 -10.02
N ILE A 292 -18.06 -21.70 -10.71
CA ILE A 292 -17.16 -20.69 -10.14
C ILE A 292 -18.03 -19.72 -9.35
N PHE A 293 -17.84 -19.68 -8.03
CA PHE A 293 -18.46 -18.67 -7.19
C PHE A 293 -17.58 -17.44 -7.15
N TYR A 294 -17.97 -16.39 -7.88
CA TYR A 294 -17.41 -15.05 -7.72
C TYR A 294 -18.24 -14.32 -6.67
N ASP A 295 -17.63 -14.01 -5.53
CA ASP A 295 -18.25 -13.18 -4.49
C ASP A 295 -17.53 -11.83 -4.42
N ALA A 296 -18.10 -10.84 -5.09
CA ALA A 296 -17.61 -9.46 -5.05
C ALA A 296 -17.56 -8.93 -3.61
N ALA A 297 -18.50 -9.32 -2.75
CA ALA A 297 -18.54 -8.85 -1.36
C ALA A 297 -17.39 -9.45 -0.54
N ALA A 298 -17.02 -10.70 -0.78
CA ALA A 298 -15.84 -11.31 -0.16
C ALA A 298 -14.54 -10.60 -0.59
N ILE A 299 -14.41 -10.24 -1.86
CA ILE A 299 -13.25 -9.47 -2.36
C ILE A 299 -13.23 -8.07 -1.74
N THR A 300 -14.37 -7.37 -1.70
CA THR A 300 -14.49 -6.06 -1.04
C THR A 300 -14.15 -6.16 0.45
N ALA A 301 -14.62 -7.19 1.15
CA ALA A 301 -14.32 -7.43 2.55
C ALA A 301 -12.83 -7.70 2.78
N ALA A 302 -12.19 -8.49 1.93
CA ALA A 302 -10.76 -8.73 1.98
C ALA A 302 -9.97 -7.46 1.68
N SER A 303 -10.41 -6.64 0.72
CA SER A 303 -9.78 -5.36 0.39
C SER A 303 -9.83 -4.33 1.53
N ARG A 304 -10.82 -4.41 2.43
CA ARG A 304 -10.87 -3.53 3.62
C ARG A 304 -9.72 -3.79 4.60
N SER A 305 -9.11 -4.97 4.58
CA SER A 305 -8.02 -5.31 5.49
C SER A 305 -6.67 -4.67 5.12
N PHE A 306 -6.53 -4.15 3.90
CA PHE A 306 -5.28 -3.56 3.44
C PHE A 306 -4.94 -2.27 4.21
N PRO A 307 -3.65 -2.07 4.56
CA PRO A 307 -3.20 -0.85 5.21
C PRO A 307 -3.21 0.33 4.24
N TYR A 308 -3.27 1.54 4.81
CA TYR A 308 -2.89 2.76 4.11
C TYR A 308 -1.37 2.93 4.20
N ASN A 309 -0.71 3.01 3.05
CA ASN A 309 0.74 3.14 2.97
C ASN A 309 1.13 4.59 2.66
N PRO A 310 2.13 5.17 3.35
CA PRO A 310 2.65 6.49 3.02
C PRO A 310 3.38 6.44 1.67
N ILE A 311 3.00 7.34 0.76
CA ILE A 311 3.63 7.50 -0.56
C ILE A 311 4.42 8.81 -0.66
N ALA A 312 4.12 9.79 0.19
CA ALA A 312 4.90 11.01 0.36
C ALA A 312 4.80 11.52 1.80
N VAL A 313 5.90 12.07 2.33
CA VAL A 313 5.97 12.65 3.68
C VAL A 313 6.67 14.01 3.57
N LYS A 314 6.12 15.02 4.24
CA LYS A 314 6.66 16.37 4.29
C LYS A 314 6.52 16.95 5.70
N GLU A 315 7.64 17.29 6.33
CA GLU A 315 7.63 18.15 7.51
C GLU A 315 7.38 19.60 7.08
N ARG A 316 6.55 20.32 7.82
CA ARG A 316 6.24 21.74 7.58
C ARG A 316 6.82 22.66 8.64
#